data_AF-A0A2A9E2G5-F1
#
_entry.id   AF-A0A2A9E2G5-F1
#
_cell.length_a   1.000
_cell.length_b   1.000
_cell.length_c   1.000
_cell.angle_alpha   90.00
_cell.angle_beta   90.00
_cell.angle_gamma   90.00
#
_symmetry.space_group_name_H-M   'P 1'
#
loop_
_entity.id
_entity.type
_entity.pdbx_description
1 polymer ?
#
loop_
_entity_poly.entity_id
_entity_poly.type
_entity_poly.pdbx_seq_one_letter_code
_entity_poly.pdbx_strand_id
1 'polypeptide(L)'
;MPAPASAIYGSSMVDATDPVAALEVDPVTVLAAVADPVRWAVLELLTDGPRCVCSLQEHIPIAGNLLSYHLKMLRTAGLVTSSRRGRWVDYALAHGSQERMRAALPGARVEVSS
;
A
#
# COMPACT_ATOMS: atom_id res chain seq x y z
N MET A 1 28.18 -11.64 14.99
CA MET A 1 28.28 -10.31 14.36
C MET A 1 27.93 -9.28 15.44
N PRO A 2 28.78 -8.29 15.75
CA PRO A 2 28.60 -7.46 16.94
C PRO A 2 27.57 -6.33 16.76
N ALA A 3 26.75 -6.12 17.80
CA ALA A 3 25.82 -4.99 18.05
C ALA A 3 26.56 -3.88 18.86
N PRO A 4 26.04 -2.65 19.21
CA PRO A 4 24.71 -2.43 19.83
C PRO A 4 24.07 -1.02 19.69
N ALA A 5 22.83 -0.84 20.16
CA ALA A 5 22.44 0.24 21.08
C ALA A 5 20.94 0.19 21.41
N SER A 6 20.65 -0.08 22.68
CA SER A 6 19.39 0.30 23.31
C SER A 6 19.22 1.82 23.34
N ALA A 7 17.96 2.21 23.46
CA ALA A 7 17.43 3.38 24.17
C ALA A 7 16.85 4.52 23.32
N ILE A 8 15.67 4.91 23.79
CA ILE A 8 14.95 6.17 23.60
C ILE A 8 14.29 6.36 22.23
N TYR A 9 13.07 5.85 22.07
CA TYR A 9 12.08 6.65 21.35
C TYR A 9 10.70 6.48 21.97
N GLY A 10 10.18 7.62 22.38
CA GLY A 10 9.07 7.73 23.31
C GLY A 10 7.76 7.24 22.73
N SER A 11 6.91 6.84 23.66
CA SER A 11 5.47 6.90 23.55
C SER A 11 5.05 8.21 22.88
N SER A 12 4.62 8.14 21.64
CA SER A 12 3.70 9.12 21.09
C SER A 12 2.81 8.41 20.08
N MET A 13 1.56 8.25 20.53
CA MET A 13 0.33 8.26 19.74
C MET A 13 0.51 8.09 18.23
N VAL A 14 0.11 6.91 17.77
CA VAL A 14 -0.81 6.72 16.65
C VAL A 14 -0.75 7.80 15.56
N ASP A 15 0.00 7.54 14.49
CA ASP A 15 -0.47 7.94 13.16
C ASP A 15 -1.52 6.90 12.75
N ALA A 16 -2.65 6.92 13.49
CA ALA A 16 -3.84 6.24 13.08
C ALA A 16 -4.43 7.04 11.94
N THR A 17 -4.76 6.34 10.87
CA THR A 17 -5.60 6.83 9.77
C THR A 17 -4.89 7.83 8.86
N ASP A 18 -4.35 7.35 7.74
CA ASP A 18 -4.73 7.99 6.47
C ASP A 18 -6.20 7.56 6.26
N PRO A 19 -7.21 8.45 6.45
CA PRO A 19 -8.58 8.14 6.12
C PRO A 19 -8.72 8.21 4.59
N VAL A 20 -8.12 7.26 3.88
CA VAL A 20 -8.66 6.84 2.58
C VAL A 20 -9.70 5.73 2.83
N ALA A 21 -10.47 5.90 3.91
CA ALA A 21 -11.68 5.16 4.16
C ALA A 21 -12.82 5.90 3.44
N ALA A 22 -13.35 5.24 2.42
CA ALA A 22 -14.73 5.39 1.94
C ALA A 22 -15.13 6.63 1.11
N LEU A 23 -14.22 7.47 0.63
CA LEU A 23 -14.57 8.34 -0.51
C LEU A 23 -14.45 7.50 -1.78
N GLU A 24 -15.52 7.47 -2.58
CA GLU A 24 -15.58 6.73 -3.85
C GLU A 24 -14.37 7.09 -4.72
N VAL A 25 -13.41 6.17 -4.79
CA VAL A 25 -12.23 6.36 -5.64
C VAL A 25 -12.70 6.14 -7.07
N ASP A 26 -12.44 7.13 -7.93
CA ASP A 26 -12.77 7.05 -9.34
C ASP A 26 -12.22 5.74 -9.97
N PRO A 27 -13.06 4.96 -10.68
CA PRO A 27 -12.66 3.66 -11.21
C PRO A 27 -11.48 3.77 -12.20
N VAL A 28 -11.40 4.88 -12.95
CA VAL A 28 -10.27 5.12 -13.87
C VAL A 28 -8.98 5.29 -13.09
N THR A 29 -9.01 5.97 -11.94
CA THR A 29 -7.87 6.13 -11.03
C THR A 29 -7.37 4.79 -10.49
N VAL A 30 -8.29 3.89 -10.12
CA VAL A 30 -7.94 2.52 -9.67
C VAL A 30 -7.28 1.74 -10.79
N LEU A 31 -7.88 1.71 -11.97
CA LEU A 31 -7.37 0.97 -13.14
C LEU A 31 -6.02 1.54 -13.61
N ALA A 32 -5.87 2.86 -13.65
CA ALA A 32 -4.61 3.52 -13.99
C ALA A 32 -3.50 3.20 -12.99
N ALA A 33 -3.84 3.09 -11.69
CA ALA A 33 -2.88 2.69 -10.67
C ALA A 33 -2.37 1.25 -10.87
N VAL A 34 -3.25 0.29 -11.19
CA VAL A 34 -2.84 -1.11 -11.39
C VAL A 34 -2.18 -1.39 -12.74
N ALA A 35 -2.42 -0.56 -13.76
CA ALA A 35 -1.90 -0.75 -15.12
C ALA A 35 -0.37 -0.53 -15.28
N ASP A 36 0.34 -0.17 -14.21
CA ASP A 36 1.79 0.02 -14.22
C ASP A 36 2.50 -1.24 -13.70
N PRO A 37 3.53 -1.75 -14.40
CA PRO A 37 4.15 -3.03 -14.08
C PRO A 37 4.84 -3.04 -12.72
N VAL A 38 5.42 -1.90 -12.31
CA VAL A 38 6.06 -1.77 -11.00
C VAL A 38 5.00 -1.81 -9.89
N ARG A 39 3.92 -1.06 -10.04
CA ARG A 39 2.80 -1.06 -9.09
C ARG A 39 2.14 -2.43 -8.99
N TRP A 40 1.97 -3.12 -10.11
CA TRP A 40 1.48 -4.49 -10.12
C TRP A 40 2.40 -5.43 -9.31
N ALA A 41 3.71 -5.38 -9.55
CA ALA A 41 4.68 -6.18 -8.79
C ALA A 41 4.65 -5.88 -7.28
N VAL A 42 4.47 -4.61 -6.89
CA VAL A 42 4.29 -4.24 -5.48
C VAL A 42 3.03 -4.90 -4.89
N LEU A 43 1.89 -4.82 -5.59
CA LEU A 43 0.64 -5.42 -5.12
C LEU A 43 0.75 -6.94 -4.96
N GLU A 44 1.39 -7.61 -5.91
CA GLU A 44 1.68 -9.06 -5.84
C GLU A 44 2.53 -9.37 -4.59
N LEU A 45 3.63 -8.66 -4.37
CA LEU A 45 4.50 -8.86 -3.20
C LEU A 45 3.77 -8.63 -1.87
N LEU A 46 2.83 -7.69 -1.83
CA LEU A 46 2.05 -7.37 -0.63
C LEU A 46 0.91 -8.38 -0.36
N THR A 47 0.62 -9.29 -1.30
CA THR A 47 -0.36 -10.37 -1.10
C THR A 47 0.10 -11.36 -0.03
N ASP A 48 1.40 -11.57 0.12
CA ASP A 48 1.98 -12.43 1.16
C ASP A 48 1.97 -11.78 2.55
N GLY A 49 1.73 -10.47 2.64
CA GLY A 49 1.69 -9.73 3.89
C GLY A 49 2.40 -8.37 3.84
N PRO A 50 2.41 -7.65 4.99
CA PRO A 50 2.99 -6.31 5.07
C PRO A 50 4.51 -6.35 4.91
N ARG A 51 5.06 -5.43 4.11
CA ARG A 51 6.51 -5.34 3.83
C ARG A 51 7.03 -3.91 3.98
N CYS A 52 8.27 -3.77 4.44
CA CYS A 52 8.93 -2.47 4.46
C CYS A 52 9.34 -2.05 3.04
N VAL A 53 9.52 -0.73 2.84
CA VAL A 53 10.08 -0.19 1.59
C VAL A 53 11.42 -0.85 1.24
N CYS A 54 12.27 -1.10 2.25
CA CYS A 54 13.54 -1.80 2.08
C CYS A 54 13.39 -3.15 1.39
N SER A 55 12.49 -4.01 1.89
CA SER A 55 12.25 -5.35 1.33
C SER A 55 11.60 -5.30 -0.05
N LEU A 56 10.78 -4.28 -0.33
CA LEU A 56 10.23 -4.07 -1.68
C LEU A 56 11.34 -3.71 -2.69
N GLN A 57 12.33 -2.90 -2.28
CA GLN A 57 13.47 -2.56 -3.14
C GLN A 57 14.39 -3.74 -3.45
N GLU A 58 14.43 -4.77 -2.60
CA GLU A 58 15.20 -5.98 -2.87
C GLU A 58 14.62 -6.79 -4.05
N HIS A 59 13.32 -6.69 -4.27
CA HIS A 59 12.60 -7.43 -5.32
C HIS A 59 12.34 -6.59 -6.57
N ILE A 60 12.35 -5.27 -6.44
CA ILE A 60 12.06 -4.32 -7.52
C ILE A 60 13.29 -3.45 -7.75
N PRO A 61 14.04 -3.64 -8.85
CA PRO A 61 15.31 -2.96 -9.10
C PRO A 61 15.10 -1.52 -9.59
N ILE A 62 14.45 -0.69 -8.78
CA ILE A 62 14.24 0.74 -9.03
C ILE A 62 14.77 1.59 -7.89
N ALA A 63 15.06 2.86 -8.19
CA ALA A 63 15.49 3.82 -7.18
C ALA A 63 14.38 4.06 -6.12
N GLY A 64 14.78 4.24 -4.86
CA GLY A 64 13.84 4.35 -3.74
C GLY A 64 12.93 5.60 -3.77
N ASN A 65 13.40 6.68 -4.40
CA ASN A 65 12.58 7.87 -4.68
C ASN A 65 11.41 7.54 -5.64
N LEU A 66 11.68 6.71 -6.66
CA LEU A 66 10.69 6.28 -7.62
C LEU A 66 9.70 5.29 -6.98
N LEU A 67 10.19 4.35 -6.16
CA LEU A 67 9.32 3.44 -5.42
C LEU A 67 8.35 4.19 -4.49
N SER A 68 8.82 5.21 -3.78
CA SER A 68 7.97 6.05 -2.93
C SER A 68 6.86 6.75 -3.72
N TYR A 69 7.14 7.17 -4.96
CA TYR A 69 6.14 7.72 -5.86
C TYR A 69 5.08 6.68 -6.27
N HIS A 70 5.49 5.47 -6.65
CA HIS A 70 4.55 4.38 -6.97
C HIS A 70 3.65 4.03 -5.76
N LEU A 71 4.22 3.96 -4.56
CA LEU A 71 3.49 3.69 -3.32
C LEU A 71 2.48 4.80 -3.00
N LYS A 72 2.84 6.07 -3.22
CA LYS A 72 1.92 7.19 -3.08
C LYS A 72 0.73 7.06 -4.03
N MET A 73 0.97 6.70 -5.29
CA MET A 73 -0.11 6.51 -6.28
C MET A 73 -1.06 5.37 -5.90
N LEU A 74 -0.51 4.24 -5.42
CA LEU A 74 -1.30 3.11 -4.92
C LEU A 74 -2.14 3.51 -3.70
N ARG A 75 -1.59 4.35 -2.81
CA ARG A 75 -2.30 4.85 -1.64
C ARG A 75 -3.44 5.81 -2.01
N THR A 76 -3.20 6.72 -2.96
CA THR A 76 -4.25 7.61 -3.50
C THR A 76 -5.38 6.82 -4.15
N ALA A 77 -5.08 5.70 -4.81
CA ALA A 77 -6.08 4.77 -5.34
C ALA A 77 -6.76 3.90 -4.25
N GLY A 78 -6.38 4.07 -2.99
CA GLY A 78 -6.88 3.30 -1.85
C GLY A 78 -6.44 1.83 -1.83
N LEU A 79 -5.52 1.40 -2.68
CA LEU A 79 -5.15 -0.02 -2.84
C LEU A 79 -4.18 -0.51 -1.76
N VAL A 80 -3.39 0.39 -1.16
CA VAL A 80 -2.43 0.06 -0.11
C VAL A 80 -2.60 0.99 1.09
N THR A 81 -2.22 0.50 2.26
CA THR A 81 -2.09 1.27 3.49
C THR A 81 -0.63 1.30 3.92
N SER A 82 -0.27 2.32 4.69
CA SER A 82 1.05 2.45 5.31
C SER A 82 0.91 2.47 6.82
N SER A 83 1.80 1.78 7.51
CA SER A 83 1.91 1.81 8.97
C SER A 83 3.36 2.09 9.35
N ARG A 84 3.56 3.05 10.26
CA ARG A 84 4.90 3.43 10.70
C ARG A 84 5.35 2.56 11.86
N ARG A 85 6.42 1.79 11.65
CA ARG A 85 7.10 0.98 12.67
C ARG A 85 8.43 1.64 13.05
N GLY A 86 8.35 2.62 13.97
CA GLY A 86 9.51 3.39 14.43
C GLY A 86 10.06 4.31 13.35
N ARG A 87 11.25 3.99 12.80
CA ARG A 87 11.87 4.71 11.66
C ARG A 87 11.39 4.17 10.31
N TRP A 88 10.85 2.97 10.28
CA TRP A 88 10.46 2.29 9.05
C TRP A 88 8.98 2.49 8.75
N VAL A 89 8.63 2.44 7.47
CA VAL A 89 7.23 2.45 7.01
C VAL A 89 6.98 1.12 6.32
N ASP A 90 6.04 0.37 6.87
CA ASP A 90 5.54 -0.86 6.29
C ASP A 90 4.31 -0.56 5.44
N TYR A 91 4.20 -1.21 4.29
CA TYR A 91 3.06 -1.14 3.40
C TYR A 91 2.31 -2.47 3.42
N ALA A 92 0.99 -2.41 3.32
CA ALA A 92 0.12 -3.57 3.24
C ALA A 92 -0.97 -3.32 2.19
N LEU A 93 -1.57 -4.39 1.67
CA LEU A 93 -2.80 -4.24 0.90
C LEU A 93 -3.89 -3.64 1.79
N ALA A 94 -4.62 -2.66 1.24
CA ALA A 94 -5.76 -2.08 1.93
C ALA A 94 -6.88 -3.11 2.04
N HIS A 95 -7.65 -3.03 3.13
CA HIS A 95 -8.88 -3.79 3.26
C HIS A 95 -9.85 -3.42 2.12
N GLY A 96 -10.45 -4.42 1.47
CA GLY A 96 -11.32 -4.22 0.32
C GLY A 96 -10.60 -3.79 -0.96
N SER A 97 -9.27 -3.85 -1.04
CA SER A 97 -8.51 -3.54 -2.26
C SER A 97 -8.95 -4.37 -3.46
N GLN A 98 -9.16 -5.68 -3.27
CA GLN A 98 -9.67 -6.57 -4.32
C GLN A 98 -11.09 -6.19 -4.77
N GLU A 99 -11.98 -5.89 -3.83
CA GLU A 99 -13.34 -5.43 -4.14
C GLU A 99 -13.30 -4.13 -4.93
N ARG A 100 -12.45 -3.19 -4.53
CA ARG A 100 -12.28 -1.92 -5.24
C ARG A 100 -11.75 -2.10 -6.67
N MET A 101 -10.81 -3.02 -6.88
CA MET A 101 -10.33 -3.37 -8.23
C MET A 101 -11.44 -4.01 -9.07
N ARG A 102 -12.25 -4.90 -8.48
CA ARG A 102 -13.39 -5.52 -9.16
C ARG A 102 -14.46 -4.50 -9.52
N ALA A 103 -14.85 -3.65 -8.57
CA ALA A 103 -15.86 -2.59 -8.77
C ALA A 103 -15.42 -1.54 -9.80
N ALA A 104 -14.12 -1.38 -10.03
CA ALA A 104 -13.60 -0.47 -11.06
C ALA A 104 -13.80 -0.97 -12.50
N LEU A 105 -14.11 -2.26 -12.68
CA LEU A 105 -14.34 -2.84 -14.00
C LEU A 105 -15.73 -2.43 -14.53
N PRO A 106 -15.84 -2.03 -15.82
CA PRO A 106 -17.13 -1.76 -16.43
C PRO A 106 -18.06 -2.99 -16.33
N GLY A 107 -19.28 -2.79 -15.83
CA GLY A 107 -20.28 -3.86 -15.71
C GLY A 107 -20.13 -4.74 -14.45
N ALA A 108 -19.23 -4.40 -13.52
CA ALA A 108 -19.21 -5.01 -12.20
C ALA A 108 -20.47 -4.63 -11.40
N ARG A 109 -21.54 -5.41 -11.53
CA ARG A 109 -22.65 -5.38 -10.59
C ARG A 109 -22.15 -6.01 -9.30
N VAL A 110 -21.91 -5.22 -8.28
CA VAL A 110 -21.65 -5.74 -6.93
C VAL A 110 -22.95 -6.36 -6.45
N GLU A 111 -23.10 -7.68 -6.61
CA GLU A 111 -24.15 -8.42 -5.92
C GLU A 111 -23.83 -8.38 -4.43
N VAL A 112 -24.44 -7.44 -3.71
CA VAL A 112 -24.55 -7.50 -2.25
C VAL A 112 -25.35 -8.75 -1.92
N SER A 113 -24.66 -9.86 -1.66
CA SER A 113 -25.28 -11.04 -1.05
C SER A 113 -25.72 -10.69 0.37
N SER A 114 -27.03 -10.86 0.60
CA SER A 114 -27.68 -10.88 1.91
C SER A 114 -27.26 -12.08 2.76
#